data_AF-A0A365PBW8-F1
#
_entry.id   AF-A0A365PBW8-F1
#
_cell.length_a   1.000
_cell.length_b   1.000
_cell.length_c   1.000
_cell.angle_alpha   90.00
_cell.angle_beta   90.00
_cell.angle_gamma   90.00
#
_symmetry.space_group_name_H-M   'P 1'
#
loop_
_entity.id
_entity.type
_entity.pdbx_description
1 polymer ?
#
loop_
_entity_poly.entity_id
_entity_poly.type
_entity_poly.pdbx_seq_one_letter_code
_entity_poly.pdbx_strand_id
1 'polypeptide(L)'
;MTMARLVKELTGPNETGRWGASATDLGFPAITNHGYTITIFGDTFVDHVGGSGWRSPVGFRQSNPDIENGIRWDNAIGGAYAKEMINYQHRGTVHAGELPDGSPTFRTT
;
A
#
# COMPACT_ATOMS: atom_id res chain seq x y z
N MET A 1 11.43 -21.76 -21.25
CA MET A 1 10.33 -20.88 -20.78
C MET A 1 10.57 -20.64 -19.31
N THR A 2 10.81 -19.40 -18.90
CA THR A 2 11.00 -19.07 -17.47
C THR A 2 9.61 -18.95 -16.84
N MET A 3 9.33 -19.75 -15.81
CA MET A 3 8.08 -19.67 -15.06
C MET A 3 8.11 -18.45 -14.13
N ALA A 4 6.96 -17.81 -13.93
CA ALA A 4 6.83 -16.81 -12.88
C ALA A 4 7.03 -17.47 -11.52
N ARG A 5 7.71 -16.78 -10.60
CA ARG A 5 7.86 -17.20 -9.20
C ARG A 5 7.44 -16.06 -8.27
N LEU A 6 6.83 -16.41 -7.14
CA LEU A 6 6.70 -15.50 -6.02
C LEU A 6 8.11 -15.25 -5.46
N VAL A 7 8.50 -13.98 -5.36
CA VAL A 7 9.78 -13.58 -4.74
C VAL A 7 9.56 -13.23 -3.28
N LYS A 8 8.61 -12.32 -3.00
CA LYS A 8 8.34 -11.79 -1.67
C LYS A 8 7.01 -11.02 -1.68
N GLU A 9 6.33 -11.00 -0.54
CA GLU A 9 5.21 -10.09 -0.30
C GLU A 9 5.70 -8.63 -0.25
N LEU A 10 4.92 -7.71 -0.80
CA LEU A 10 5.23 -6.27 -0.73
C LEU A 10 4.74 -5.65 0.57
N THR A 11 3.59 -6.06 1.05
CA THR A 11 2.97 -5.55 2.28
C THR A 11 2.50 -6.71 3.15
N GLY A 12 2.15 -6.41 4.40
CA GLY A 12 1.75 -7.42 5.38
C GLY A 12 2.33 -7.13 6.76
N PRO A 13 1.90 -7.88 7.79
CA PRO A 13 2.36 -7.66 9.16
C PRO A 13 3.89 -7.68 9.31
N ASN A 14 4.56 -8.55 8.55
CA ASN A 14 6.01 -8.71 8.59
C ASN A 14 6.77 -7.70 7.72
N GLU A 15 6.12 -7.14 6.69
CA GLU A 15 6.77 -6.29 5.69
C GLU A 15 6.56 -4.82 5.98
N THR A 16 5.30 -4.42 6.18
CA THR A 16 4.90 -3.03 6.39
C THR A 16 4.21 -2.79 7.74
N GLY A 17 3.94 -3.84 8.52
CA GLY A 17 3.24 -3.74 9.80
C GLY A 17 3.91 -2.82 10.82
N ARG A 18 5.25 -2.72 10.81
CA ARG A 18 5.99 -1.78 11.69
C ARG A 18 5.64 -0.30 11.46
N TRP A 19 5.05 0.03 10.31
CA TRP A 19 4.56 1.38 10.00
C TRP A 19 3.03 1.49 10.08
N GLY A 20 2.34 0.46 10.57
CA GLY A 20 0.88 0.41 10.63
C GLY A 20 0.21 0.29 9.26
N ALA A 21 0.81 -0.45 8.33
CA ALA A 21 0.34 -0.55 6.95
C ALA A 21 0.28 -2.01 6.47
N SER A 22 -0.21 -2.92 7.31
CA SER A 22 -0.20 -4.36 6.99
C SER A 22 -1.18 -4.74 5.88
N ALA A 23 -2.22 -3.93 5.67
CA ALA A 23 -3.19 -4.14 4.59
C ALA A 23 -3.22 -2.90 3.71
N THR A 24 -2.87 -3.07 2.44
CA THR A 24 -2.81 -2.00 1.44
C THR A 24 -3.47 -2.49 0.15
N ASP A 25 -4.16 -1.60 -0.56
CA ASP A 25 -4.52 -1.87 -1.95
C ASP A 25 -3.58 -1.16 -2.95
N LEU A 26 -3.67 -1.59 -4.20
CA LEU A 26 -2.92 -1.07 -5.34
C LEU A 26 -1.39 -1.10 -5.13
N GLY A 27 -0.66 -0.24 -5.84
CA GLY A 27 0.79 -0.18 -5.81
C GLY A 27 1.35 0.37 -7.12
N PHE A 28 1.93 1.57 -7.07
CA PHE A 28 2.60 2.19 -8.22
C PHE A 28 4.05 2.54 -7.88
N PRO A 29 5.04 1.76 -8.35
CA PRO A 29 6.46 2.07 -8.18
C PRO A 29 6.95 3.09 -9.21
N ALA A 30 7.74 4.06 -8.77
CA ALA A 30 8.42 5.03 -9.61
C ALA A 30 9.88 5.21 -9.19
N ILE A 31 10.79 5.16 -10.16
CA ILE A 31 12.19 5.48 -9.95
C ILE A 31 12.32 7.00 -9.80
N THR A 32 13.03 7.44 -8.76
CA THR A 32 13.35 8.85 -8.56
C THR A 32 14.67 9.22 -9.24
N ASN A 33 14.87 10.51 -9.50
CA ASN A 33 16.15 11.08 -9.94
C ASN A 33 17.28 10.96 -8.89
N HIS A 34 17.00 10.40 -7.72
CA HIS A 34 17.94 10.22 -6.61
C HIS A 34 18.40 8.76 -6.44
N GLY A 35 18.09 7.88 -7.39
CA GLY A 35 18.59 6.49 -7.39
C GLY A 35 17.87 5.55 -6.42
N TYR A 36 16.72 5.96 -5.89
CA TYR A 36 15.82 5.09 -5.11
C TYR A 36 14.42 5.04 -5.75
N THR A 37 13.64 4.04 -5.38
CA THR A 37 12.25 3.88 -5.81
C THR A 37 11.30 4.37 -4.72
N ILE A 38 10.23 5.06 -5.11
CA ILE A 38 9.06 5.29 -4.26
C ILE A 38 7.93 4.43 -4.79
N THR A 39 7.24 3.72 -3.90
CA THR A 39 6.00 3.00 -4.23
C THR A 39 4.86 3.63 -3.45
N ILE A 40 3.80 3.98 -4.17
CA ILE A 40 2.58 4.56 -3.60
C ILE A 40 1.48 3.49 -3.58
N PHE A 41 0.87 3.30 -2.43
CA PHE A 41 -0.29 2.45 -2.21
C PHE A 41 -1.53 3.31 -1.97
N GLY A 42 -2.71 2.74 -2.25
CA GLY A 42 -3.98 3.40 -1.98
C GLY A 42 -4.42 3.19 -0.54
N ASP A 43 -5.63 2.68 -0.38
CA ASP A 43 -6.26 2.46 0.92
C ASP A 43 -5.43 1.53 1.78
N THR A 44 -4.99 2.09 2.91
CA THR A 44 -4.07 1.44 3.83
C THR A 44 -4.63 1.40 5.23
N PHE A 45 -4.53 0.24 5.85
CA PHE A 45 -5.04 -0.07 7.18
C PHE A 45 -3.95 -0.73 8.03
N VAL A 46 -4.15 -0.67 9.35
CA VAL A 46 -3.17 -1.21 10.31
C VAL A 46 -3.00 -2.72 10.17
N ASP A 47 -4.10 -3.45 9.97
CA ASP A 47 -4.17 -4.90 10.10
C ASP A 47 -4.96 -5.60 8.99
N HIS A 48 -6.16 -5.12 8.66
CA HIS A 48 -7.02 -5.69 7.62
C HIS A 48 -7.81 -4.61 6.88
N VAL A 49 -8.34 -4.93 5.70
CA VAL A 49 -9.17 -4.00 4.90
C VAL A 49 -10.40 -3.58 5.69
N GLY A 50 -10.63 -2.27 5.82
CA GLY A 50 -11.73 -1.71 6.62
C GLY A 50 -11.43 -1.62 8.12
N GLY A 51 -10.24 -2.04 8.56
CA GLY A 51 -9.79 -1.96 9.94
C GLY A 51 -9.44 -0.54 10.40
N SER A 52 -8.71 -0.46 11.51
CA SER A 52 -8.35 0.83 12.10
C SER A 52 -7.31 1.59 11.28
N GLY A 53 -7.31 2.91 11.44
CA GLY A 53 -6.30 3.78 10.87
C GLY A 53 -6.29 3.72 9.35
N TRP A 54 -7.43 3.94 8.70
CA TRP A 54 -7.44 4.18 7.27
C TRP A 54 -6.64 5.45 6.93
N ARG A 55 -5.76 5.35 5.92
CA ARG A 55 -4.98 6.44 5.31
C ARG A 55 -4.81 6.13 3.84
N SER A 56 -4.87 7.14 2.98
CA SER A 56 -4.66 6.93 1.55
C SER A 56 -4.37 8.25 0.85
N PRO A 57 -3.40 8.37 -0.07
CA PRO A 57 -2.40 7.36 -0.39
C PRO A 57 -1.26 7.35 0.64
N VAL A 58 -0.59 6.21 0.78
CA VAL A 58 0.65 6.07 1.58
C VAL A 58 1.83 5.72 0.68
N GLY A 59 3.04 6.13 1.08
CA GLY A 59 4.24 5.92 0.27
C GLY A 59 5.37 5.25 1.04
N PHE A 60 6.08 4.33 0.37
CA PHE A 60 7.28 3.69 0.88
C PHE A 60 8.48 3.93 -0.04
N ARG A 61 9.67 4.01 0.56
CA ARG A 61 10.94 4.12 -0.14
C ARG A 61 11.69 2.80 -0.09
N GLN A 62 12.32 2.46 -1.21
CA GLN A 62 13.35 1.45 -1.29
C GLN A 62 14.60 2.03 -1.97
N SER A 63 15.76 1.95 -1.31
CA SER A 63 17.07 2.27 -1.89
C SER A 63 17.82 1.04 -2.41
N ASN A 64 17.38 -0.18 -2.07
CA ASN A 64 17.98 -1.41 -2.58
C ASN A 64 17.52 -1.69 -4.03
N PRO A 65 18.40 -1.90 -5.02
CA PRO A 65 17.99 -2.25 -6.39
C PRO A 65 17.76 -3.77 -6.60
N ASP A 66 18.02 -4.62 -5.60
CA ASP A 66 17.92 -6.07 -5.70
C ASP A 66 16.45 -6.55 -5.70
N ILE A 67 15.91 -6.74 -6.90
CA ILE A 67 14.57 -7.31 -7.12
C ILE A 67 14.55 -8.84 -7.00
N GLU A 68 15.69 -9.51 -7.16
CA GLU A 68 15.78 -10.98 -7.16
C GLU A 68 15.57 -11.58 -5.77
N ASN A 69 15.97 -10.85 -4.72
CA ASN A 69 15.70 -11.22 -3.33
C ASN A 69 14.55 -10.43 -2.71
N GLY A 70 13.80 -9.71 -3.54
CA GLY A 70 12.56 -9.03 -3.17
C GLY A 70 12.74 -7.58 -2.70
N ILE A 71 11.67 -6.82 -2.91
CA ILE A 71 11.55 -5.42 -2.51
C ILE A 71 11.54 -5.33 -0.97
N ARG A 72 12.30 -4.39 -0.42
CA ARG A 72 12.38 -4.10 1.02
C ARG A 72 12.29 -2.60 1.24
N TRP A 73 11.30 -2.20 2.03
CA TRP A 73 11.12 -0.82 2.41
C TRP A 73 12.11 -0.42 3.49
N ASP A 74 12.79 0.70 3.29
CA ASP A 74 13.70 1.29 4.28
C ASP A 74 13.14 2.55 4.93
N ASN A 75 12.10 3.15 4.34
CA ASN A 75 11.44 4.31 4.89
C ASN A 75 9.96 4.36 4.47
N ALA A 76 9.16 5.04 5.28
CA ALA A 76 7.77 5.38 4.96
C ALA A 76 7.62 6.91 4.94
N ILE A 77 6.72 7.41 4.11
CA ILE A 77 6.25 8.79 4.26
C ILE A 77 5.63 8.93 5.65
N GLY A 78 6.10 9.89 6.44
CA GLY A 78 5.73 10.03 7.85
C GLY A 78 6.74 9.42 8.84
N GLY A 79 7.77 8.71 8.37
CA GLY A 79 8.87 8.20 9.17
C GLY A 79 8.52 6.90 9.88
N ALA A 80 8.37 6.92 11.20
CA ALA A 80 8.09 5.73 12.02
C ALA A 80 6.69 5.14 11.79
N TYR A 81 5.76 5.92 11.23
CA TYR A 81 4.41 5.51 10.91
C TYR A 81 4.05 6.03 9.52
N ALA A 82 3.47 5.19 8.68
CA ALA A 82 3.08 5.56 7.33
C ALA A 82 1.91 6.54 7.39
N LYS A 83 2.13 7.78 6.97
CA LYS A 83 1.12 8.84 6.93
C LYS A 83 0.53 8.99 5.55
N GLU A 84 -0.68 9.52 5.52
CA GLU A 84 -1.31 10.00 4.30
C GLU A 84 -0.44 11.09 3.65
N MET A 85 -0.09 10.90 2.37
CA MET A 85 0.82 11.78 1.64
C MET A 85 0.17 13.11 1.25
N ILE A 86 -1.13 13.08 0.95
CA ILE A 86 -1.92 14.23 0.50
C ILE A 86 -3.10 14.31 1.44
N ASN A 87 -3.15 15.36 2.26
CA ASN A 87 -4.20 15.52 3.26
C ASN A 87 -5.56 15.76 2.59
N TYR A 88 -6.52 14.87 2.80
CA TYR A 88 -7.93 15.13 2.48
C TYR A 88 -8.86 14.45 3.50
N GLN A 89 -10.15 14.78 3.43
CA GLN A 89 -11.14 14.13 4.28
C GLN A 89 -11.69 12.89 3.58
N HIS A 90 -11.57 11.73 4.21
CA HIS A 90 -12.28 10.53 3.79
C HIS A 90 -13.79 10.80 3.87
N ARG A 91 -14.41 11.03 2.72
CA ARG A 91 -15.86 11.23 2.61
C ARG A 91 -16.45 10.10 1.76
N GLY A 92 -17.14 9.19 2.43
CA GLY A 92 -18.06 8.27 1.76
C GLY A 92 -19.43 8.91 1.55
N THR A 93 -20.12 8.51 0.49
CA THR A 93 -21.59 8.65 0.41
C THR A 93 -22.24 7.37 0.90
N VAL A 94 -23.57 7.32 0.99
CA VAL A 94 -24.31 6.07 1.27
C VAL A 94 -24.04 4.96 0.25
N HIS A 95 -23.50 5.32 -0.93
CA HIS A 95 -23.11 4.39 -2.00
C HIS A 95 -21.60 4.26 -2.13
N ALA A 96 -20.81 4.76 -1.18
CA ALA A 96 -19.37 4.54 -1.21
C ALA A 96 -19.09 3.04 -1.01
N GLY A 97 -18.43 2.44 -1.99
CA GLY A 97 -18.24 0.99 -2.01
C GLY A 97 -19.41 0.21 -2.64
N GLU A 98 -20.38 0.89 -3.24
CA GLU A 98 -21.48 0.28 -4.00
C GLU A 98 -21.44 0.71 -5.48
N LEU A 99 -21.72 -0.22 -6.37
CA LEU A 99 -22.01 0.05 -7.77
C LEU A 99 -23.37 0.77 -7.88
N PRO A 100 -23.70 1.37 -9.04
CA PRO A 100 -24.97 2.08 -9.23
C PRO A 100 -26.23 1.24 -8.98
N ASP A 101 -26.11 -0.09 -8.96
CA ASP A 101 -27.19 -1.04 -8.65
C ASP A 101 -27.23 -1.44 -7.16
N GLY A 102 -26.41 -0.82 -6.31
CA GLY A 102 -26.31 -1.10 -4.87
C GLY A 102 -25.49 -2.34 -4.53
N SER A 103 -24.88 -3.02 -5.52
CA SER A 103 -24.00 -4.16 -5.24
C SER A 103 -22.60 -3.68 -4.80
N PRO A 104 -21.92 -4.37 -3.86
CA PRO A 104 -20.61 -3.94 -3.38
C PRO A 104 -19.55 -3.94 -4.48
N THR A 105 -18.72 -2.89 -4.55
CA THR A 105 -17.72 -2.66 -5.61
C THR A 105 -16.59 -3.70 -5.63
N PHE A 106 -16.31 -4.39 -4.51
CA PHE A 106 -15.33 -5.48 -4.47
C PHE A 106 -15.65 -6.47 -3.34
N ARG A 107 -15.81 -7.76 -3.69
CA ARG A 107 -15.81 -8.88 -2.73
C ARG A 107 -14.51 -9.65 -2.91
N THR A 108 -13.59 -9.58 -1.95
CA THR A 108 -12.57 -10.63 -1.79
C THR A 108 -13.19 -11.73 -0.93
N THR A 109 -13.59 -12.83 -1.57
CA THR A 109 -13.88 -14.11 -0.90
C THR A 109 -12.61 -14.77 -0.43
#